data_AF-A0A926VFV7-F1
#
_entry.id   AF-A0A926VFV7-F1
#
_cell.length_a   1.000
_cell.length_b   1.000
_cell.length_c   1.000
_cell.angle_alpha   90.00
_cell.angle_beta   90.00
_cell.angle_gamma   90.00
#
_symmetry.space_group_name_H-M   'P 1'
#
loop_
_entity.id
_entity.type
_entity.pdbx_description
1 polymer ?
#
loop_
_entity_poly.entity_id
_entity_poly.type
_entity_poly.pdbx_seq_one_letter_code
_entity_poly.pdbx_strand_id
1 'polypeptide(L)' 'MPIDLIIWIAAIVVAGLVFTLLLKVVKATIKTAITIAIIVLILQLFFGIGPNQLWQQIIYIPQAFWQAVTDK' A
#
# COMPACT_ATOMS: atom_id res chain seq x y z
N MET A 1 -9.91 -41.59 -12.12
CA MET A 1 -8.68 -42.00 -11.41
C MET A 1 -7.42 -41.20 -11.79
N PRO A 2 -7.21 -40.70 -13.03
CA PRO A 2 -6.05 -39.84 -13.36
C PRO A 2 -6.25 -38.34 -13.09
N ILE A 3 -7.49 -37.86 -13.17
CA ILE A 3 -7.82 -36.42 -13.11
C ILE A 3 -7.59 -35.83 -11.71
N ASP A 4 -7.85 -36.60 -10.66
CA ASP A 4 -7.73 -36.15 -9.27
C ASP A 4 -6.27 -35.81 -8.92
N LEU A 5 -5.31 -36.55 -9.49
CA LEU A 5 -3.88 -36.32 -9.30
C LEU A 5 -3.43 -35.01 -9.98
N ILE A 6 -3.98 -34.70 -11.16
CA ILE A 6 -3.72 -33.45 -11.88
C ILE A 6 -4.29 -32.27 -11.07
N ILE A 7 -5.51 -32.40 -10.55
CA ILE A 7 -6.13 -31.37 -9.71
C ILE A 7 -5.32 -31.14 -8.43
N TRP A 8 -4.85 -32.21 -7.78
CA TRP A 8 -3.99 -32.11 -6.59
C TRP A 8 -2.70 -31.36 -6.86
N ILE A 9 -2.00 -31.69 -7.95
CA ILE A 9 -0.76 -31.02 -8.34
C ILE A 9 -1.04 -29.54 -8.68
N ALA A 10 -2.08 -29.26 -9.46
CA ALA A 10 -2.47 -27.90 -9.80
C ALA A 10 -2.82 -27.07 -8.56
N ALA A 11 -3.54 -27.65 -7.59
CA ALA A 11 -3.89 -26.98 -6.34
C ALA A 11 -2.64 -26.60 -5.52
N ILE A 12 -1.66 -27.51 -5.41
CA ILE A 12 -0.40 -27.24 -4.71
C ILE A 12 0.37 -26.11 -5.40
N VAL A 13 0.45 -26.13 -6.73
CA VAL A 13 1.13 -25.09 -7.51
C VAL A 13 0.45 -23.73 -7.32
N VAL A 14 -0.88 -23.68 -7.46
CA VAL A 14 -1.66 -22.44 -7.30
C VAL A 14 -1.52 -21.91 -5.87
N ALA A 15 -1.65 -22.76 -4.86
CA ALA A 15 -1.47 -22.36 -3.46
C ALA A 15 -0.06 -21.80 -3.20
N GLY A 16 0.99 -22.43 -3.75
CA GLY A 16 2.35 -21.93 -3.67
C GLY A 16 2.52 -20.57 -4.36
N LEU A 17 1.92 -20.38 -5.54
CA LEU A 17 1.95 -19.09 -6.24
C LEU A 17 1.25 -17.99 -5.43
N VAL A 18 0.05 -18.25 -4.91
CA VAL A 18 -0.67 -17.29 -4.05
C VAL A 18 0.14 -16.97 -2.80
N PHE A 19 0.74 -17.98 -2.16
CA PHE A 19 1.58 -17.78 -0.98
C PHE A 19 2.79 -16.89 -1.28
N THR A 20 3.50 -17.13 -2.39
CA THR A 20 4.64 -16.28 -2.79
C THR A 20 4.20 -14.85 -3.14
N LEU A 21 3.03 -14.69 -3.74
CA LEU A 21 2.45 -13.38 -4.03
C LEU A 21 2.16 -12.63 -2.72
N LEU A 22 1.53 -13.27 -1.74
CA LEU A 22 1.26 -12.67 -0.43
C LEU A 22 2.56 -12.24 0.25
N LEU A 23 3.60 -13.08 0.24
CA LEU A 23 4.90 -12.71 0.80
C LEU A 23 5.53 -11.49 0.10
N LYS A 24 5.38 -11.38 -1.22
CA LYS A 24 5.84 -10.20 -1.98
C LYS A 24 5.05 -8.95 -1.59
N VAL A 25 3.73 -9.04 -1.48
CA VAL A 25 2.87 -7.93 -1.08
C VAL A 25 3.22 -7.48 0.33
N VAL A 26 3.35 -8.39 1.30
CA VAL A 26 3.73 -8.05 2.68
C VAL A 26 5.08 -7.33 2.72
N LYS A 27 6.09 -7.85 2.02
CA LYS A 27 7.41 -7.19 1.95
C LYS A 27 7.33 -5.80 1.33
N ALA A 28 6.55 -5.63 0.26
CA ALA A 28 6.33 -4.35 -0.37
C ALA A 28 5.65 -3.37 0.60
N THR A 29 4.58 -3.80 1.28
CA THR A 29 3.86 -2.99 2.26
C THR A 29 4.75 -2.55 3.41
N ILE A 30 5.57 -3.46 3.98
CA ILE A 30 6.50 -3.11 5.06
C ILE A 30 7.51 -2.08 4.59
N LYS A 31 8.12 -2.27 3.41
CA LYS A 31 9.09 -1.32 2.85
C LYS A 31 8.47 0.07 2.65
N THR A 32 7.27 0.11 2.09
CA THR A 32 6.52 1.35 1.88
C THR A 32 6.15 2.00 3.21
N ALA A 33 5.64 1.24 4.18
CA ALA A 33 5.27 1.74 5.50
C ALA A 33 6.47 2.33 6.26
N ILE A 34 7.64 1.68 6.22
CA ILE A 34 8.88 2.20 6.80
C ILE A 34 9.29 3.51 6.11
N THR A 35 9.21 3.55 4.78
CA THR A 35 9.56 4.75 4.01
C THR A 35 8.64 5.92 4.39
N ILE A 36 7.33 5.68 4.47
CA ILE A 36 6.34 6.66 4.93
C ILE A 36 6.66 7.10 6.36
N ALA A 37 6.95 6.17 7.26
CA ALA A 37 7.30 6.50 8.64
C ALA A 37 8.54 7.39 8.73
N ILE A 38 9.58 7.13 7.94
CA ILE A 38 10.78 7.98 7.88
C ILE A 38 10.42 9.39 7.38
N ILE A 39 9.64 9.49 6.29
CA ILE A 39 9.20 10.78 5.75
C ILE A 39 8.42 11.57 6.80
N VAL A 40 7.44 10.93 7.45
CA VAL A 40 6.64 11.54 8.52
C VAL A 40 7.53 11.97 9.68
N LEU A 41 8.49 11.14 10.08
CA LEU A 41 9.42 11.46 11.16
C LEU A 41 10.27 12.69 10.83
N ILE A 42 10.80 12.78 9.61
CA ILE A 42 11.52 13.96 9.13
C ILE A 42 10.60 15.19 9.19
N LEU A 43 9.39 15.09 8.65
CA LEU A 43 8.43 16.20 8.68
C LEU A 43 8.08 16.63 10.11
N GLN A 44 7.94 15.68 11.03
CA GLN A 44 7.67 15.96 12.43
C GLN A 44 8.87 16.62 13.13
N LEU A 45 10.09 16.15 12.86
CA LEU A 45 11.30 16.68 13.50
C LEU A 45 11.68 18.07 12.98
N PHE A 46 11.56 18.32 11.67
CA PHE A 46 11.97 19.58 11.06
C PHE A 46 10.86 20.64 11.01
N PHE A 47 9.60 20.23 10.85
CA PHE A 47 8.47 21.15 10.66
C PHE A 47 7.44 21.07 11.80
N GLY A 48 7.58 20.14 12.74
CA GLY A 48 6.60 19.92 13.80
C GLY A 48 5.27 19.32 13.32
N ILE A 49 5.20 18.87 12.05
CA ILE A 49 3.96 18.38 11.44
C ILE A 49 3.78 16.90 11.77
N GLY A 50 2.69 16.58 12.48
CA GLY A 50 2.35 15.22 12.85
C GLY A 50 1.69 14.41 11.71
N PRO A 51 1.69 13.07 11.81
CA PRO A 51 1.05 12.18 10.83
C PRO A 51 -0.44 12.48 10.61
N ASN A 52 -1.17 12.84 11.68
CA ASN A 52 -2.60 13.16 11.59
C ASN A 52 -2.85 14.42 10.76
N GLN A 53 -1.96 15.41 10.83
CA GLN A 53 -2.07 16.64 10.04
C GLN A 53 -1.80 16.37 8.56
N LEU A 54 -0.80 15.52 8.25
CA LEU A 54 -0.56 15.07 6.88
C LEU A 54 -1.77 14.33 6.30
N TRP A 55 -2.37 13.43 7.09
CA TRP A 55 -3.58 12.72 6.67
C TRP A 55 -4.75 13.66 6.39
N GLN A 56 -4.96 14.64 7.26
CA GLN A 56 -5.96 15.69 7.04
C GLN A 56 -5.65 16.49 5.76
N GLN A 57 -4.40 16.88 5.53
CA GLN A 57 -4.06 17.60 4.30
C GLN A 57 -4.36 16.77 3.04
N ILE A 58 -4.06 15.47 3.07
CA ILE A 58 -4.32 14.54 1.96
C ILE A 58 -5.80 14.47 1.60
N ILE A 59 -6.71 14.40 2.58
CA ILE A 59 -8.15 14.35 2.31
C ILE A 59 -8.68 15.68 1.72
N TYR A 60 -8.02 16.81 1.98
CA TYR A 60 -8.41 18.12 1.44
C TYR A 60 -7.81 18.41 0.05
N ILE A 61 -6.76 17.71 -0.37
CA ILE A 61 -6.12 17.91 -1.70
C ILE A 61 -7.12 17.78 -2.87
N PRO A 62 -7.98 16.75 -2.95
CA PRO A 62 -8.94 16.62 -4.05
C PRO A 62 -9.89 17.81 -4.14
N GLN A 63 -10.35 18.32 -2.99
CA GLN A 63 -11.25 19.47 -2.93
C GLN A 63 -10.53 20.76 -3.38
N ALA A 64 -9.30 20.98 -2.91
CA ALA A 64 -8.47 22.11 -3.32
C ALA A 64 -8.16 22.06 -4.83
N PHE A 65 -7.94 20.87 -5.39
CA PHE A 65 -7.73 20.67 -6.82
C PHE A 65 -8.97 21.01 -7.63
N TRP A 66 -10.16 20.53 -7.22
CA TRP A 66 -11.41 20.86 -7.91
C TRP A 66 -11.73 22.35 -7.87
N GLN A 67 -11.50 23.02 -6.74
CA GLN A 67 -11.62 24.48 -6.64
C GLN A 67 -10.64 25.17 -7.59
N ALA A 68 -9.35 24.82 -7.57
CA ALA A 68 -8.35 25.44 -8.44
C ALA A 68 -8.58 25.22 -9.96
N VAL A 69 -9.29 24.15 -10.34
CA VAL A 69 -9.68 23.86 -11.73
C VAL A 69 -11.01 24.50 -12.12
N THR A 70 -11.94 24.67 -11.17
CA THR A 70 -13.29 25.24 -11.42
C THR A 70 -13.31 26.78 -11.34
N ASP A 71 -12.35 27.38 -10.62
CA ASP A 71 -12.18 28.84 -10.48
C ASP A 71 -11.42 29.48 -11.67
N LYS A 72 -11.51 28.86 -12.85
CA LYS A 72 -11.06 29.36 -14.16
C LYS A 72 -12.22 29.38 -15.14
#